data_AF-A0A920UKZ1-F1
#
_entry.id   AF-A0A920UKZ1-F1
#
_cell.length_a   1.000
_cell.length_b   1.000
_cell.length_c   1.000
_cell.angle_alpha   90.00
_cell.angle_beta   90.00
_cell.angle_gamma   90.00
#
_symmetry.space_group_name_H-M   'P 1'
#
loop_
_entity.id
_entity.type
_entity.pdbx_description
1 polymer ?
#
loop_
_entity_poly.entity_id
_entity_poly.type
_entity_poly.pdbx_seq_one_letter_code
_entity_poly.pdbx_strand_id
1 'polypeptide(L)'
;MKRVASLLFIITRTLGDGFRFFPRAIVLQHVADIDMNTAIIALGIATIIYTFAGGIRAVIWTDFFPVRGYMVGAAIAFGILINSIEGGWGAVTELAHAADGDKLRIFHFDFDLTGTYLFWAGLMGGGVLAIGTHGVDQLMVSVI
;
A
#
# COMPACT_ATOMS: atom_id res chain seq x y z
N MET A 1 19.25 -15.97 -21.15
CA MET A 1 18.41 -16.01 -19.93
C MET A 1 18.34 -14.66 -19.21
N LYS A 2 19.46 -14.00 -18.87
CA LYS A 2 19.47 -12.71 -18.15
C LYS A 2 18.57 -11.62 -18.77
N ARG A 3 18.63 -11.42 -20.09
CA ARG A 3 17.80 -10.41 -20.80
C ARG A 3 16.29 -10.64 -20.66
N VAL A 4 15.84 -11.90 -20.71
CA VAL A 4 14.42 -12.25 -20.58
C VAL A 4 13.93 -12.00 -19.16
N ALA A 5 14.73 -12.37 -18.16
CA ALA A 5 14.43 -12.08 -16.75
C ALA A 5 14.37 -10.58 -16.46
N SER A 6 15.33 -9.79 -16.95
CA SER A 6 15.32 -8.33 -16.78
C SER A 6 14.13 -7.65 -17.48
N LEU A 7 13.76 -8.10 -18.68
CA LEU A 7 12.58 -7.58 -19.39
C LEU A 7 11.28 -7.88 -18.63
N LEU A 8 11.11 -9.13 -18.19
CA LEU A 8 9.95 -9.51 -17.38
C LEU A 8 9.88 -8.70 -16.08
N PHE A 9 11.01 -8.49 -15.40
CA PHE A 9 11.10 -7.68 -14.19
C PHE A 9 10.69 -6.21 -14.42
N ILE A 10 11.20 -5.58 -15.48
CA ILE A 10 10.83 -4.19 -15.80
C ILE A 10 9.34 -4.07 -16.10
N ILE A 11 8.77 -5.02 -16.86
CA ILE A 11 7.34 -5.02 -17.21
C ILE A 11 6.48 -5.16 -15.95
N THR A 12 6.73 -6.18 -15.12
CA THR A 12 5.94 -6.41 -13.90
C THR A 12 6.08 -5.26 -12.91
N ARG A 13 7.28 -4.68 -12.79
CA ARG A 13 7.52 -3.52 -11.93
C ARG A 13 6.77 -2.28 -12.42
N THR A 14 6.84 -1.99 -13.72
CA THR A 14 6.16 -0.83 -14.32
C THR A 14 4.64 -0.94 -14.18
N LEU A 15 4.08 -2.14 -14.39
CA LEU A 15 2.66 -2.40 -14.19
C LEU A 15 2.25 -2.21 -12.73
N GLY A 16 3.05 -2.72 -11.78
CA GLY A 16 2.81 -2.55 -10.35
C GLY A 16 2.86 -1.09 -9.89
N ASP A 17 3.81 -0.32 -10.41
CA ASP A 17 3.92 1.11 -10.09
C ASP A 17 2.77 1.92 -10.72
N GLY A 18 2.30 1.53 -11.92
CA GLY A 18 1.08 2.08 -12.53
C GLY A 18 -0.18 1.88 -11.68
N PHE A 19 -0.37 0.69 -11.13
CA PHE A 19 -1.48 0.41 -10.20
C PHE A 19 -1.42 1.31 -8.95
N ARG A 20 -0.22 1.54 -8.40
CA ARG A 20 -0.02 2.46 -7.26
C ARG A 20 -0.26 3.93 -7.62
N PHE A 21 -0.10 4.30 -8.90
CA PHE A 21 -0.38 5.64 -9.40
C PHE A 21 -1.88 5.95 -9.47
N PHE A 22 -2.71 4.93 -9.74
CA PHE A 22 -4.13 5.11 -10.00
C PHE A 22 -4.92 5.74 -8.82
N PRO A 23 -4.76 5.31 -7.55
CA PRO A 23 -5.43 5.97 -6.42
C PRO A 23 -5.06 7.44 -6.26
N ARG A 24 -3.81 7.82 -6.54
CA ARG A 24 -3.37 9.22 -6.49
C ARG A 24 -4.05 10.06 -7.56
N ALA A 25 -4.27 9.49 -8.74
CA ALA A 25 -4.98 10.16 -9.83
C ALA A 25 -6.47 10.36 -9.52
N ILE A 26 -7.14 9.39 -8.88
CA ILE A 26 -8.54 9.54 -8.44
C ILE A 26 -8.69 10.73 -7.48
N VAL A 27 -7.78 10.84 -6.50
CA VAL A 27 -7.80 11.95 -5.55
C VAL A 27 -7.60 13.28 -6.27
N LEU A 28 -6.64 13.36 -7.19
CA LEU A 28 -6.41 14.58 -7.96
C LEU A 28 -7.61 14.94 -8.85
N GLN A 29 -8.22 13.97 -9.52
CA GLN A 29 -9.44 14.16 -10.30
C GLN A 29 -10.55 14.79 -9.45
N HIS A 30 -10.79 14.28 -8.24
CA HIS A 30 -11.85 14.81 -7.38
C HIS A 30 -11.54 16.19 -6.82
N VAL A 31 -10.27 16.49 -6.53
CA VAL A 31 -9.86 17.77 -5.95
C VAL A 31 -9.77 18.87 -7.00
N ALA A 32 -9.30 18.56 -8.20
CA ALA A 32 -9.10 19.51 -9.29
C ALA A 32 -10.27 19.56 -10.29
N ASP A 33 -11.26 18.67 -10.14
CA ASP A 33 -12.41 18.52 -11.04
C ASP A 33 -12.00 18.33 -12.52
N ILE A 34 -11.00 17.47 -12.74
CA ILE A 34 -10.45 17.16 -14.07
C ILE A 34 -10.73 15.72 -14.48
N ASP A 35 -10.69 15.42 -15.77
CA ASP A 35 -10.84 14.05 -16.24
C ASP A 35 -9.67 13.16 -15.78
N MET A 36 -9.94 11.85 -15.66
CA MET A 36 -8.98 10.87 -15.14
C MET A 36 -7.70 10.81 -15.99
N ASN A 37 -7.82 10.92 -17.32
CA ASN A 37 -6.67 10.81 -18.21
C ASN A 37 -5.75 12.02 -18.02
N THR A 38 -6.33 13.22 -17.92
CA THR A 38 -5.59 14.45 -17.62
C THR A 38 -4.97 14.40 -16.23
N ALA A 39 -5.65 13.87 -15.21
CA ALA A 39 -5.08 13.69 -13.88
C ALA A 39 -3.85 12.77 -13.88
N ILE A 40 -3.91 11.64 -14.60
CA ILE A 40 -2.79 10.70 -14.73
C ILE A 40 -1.62 11.35 -15.45
N ILE A 41 -1.87 12.02 -16.59
CA ILE A 41 -0.82 12.68 -17.38
C ILE A 41 -0.17 13.81 -16.56
N ALA A 42 -0.97 14.64 -15.88
CA ALA A 42 -0.48 15.72 -15.04
C ALA A 42 0.41 15.20 -13.90
N LEU A 43 0.00 14.14 -13.20
CA LEU A 43 0.81 13.50 -12.16
C LEU A 43 2.10 12.89 -12.72
N GLY A 44 2.04 12.27 -13.89
CA GLY A 44 3.21 11.71 -14.57
C GLY A 44 4.23 12.78 -14.92
N ILE A 45 3.79 13.87 -15.54
CA ILE A 45 4.64 15.03 -15.89
C ILE A 45 5.24 15.65 -14.64
N ALA A 46 4.41 15.91 -13.61
CA ALA A 46 4.89 16.43 -12.34
C ALA A 46 5.95 15.52 -11.71
N THR A 47 5.73 14.20 -11.77
CA THR A 47 6.68 13.19 -11.28
C THR A 47 8.01 13.24 -11.99
N ILE A 48 7.99 13.32 -13.32
CA ILE A 48 9.21 13.49 -14.11
C ILE A 48 9.93 14.78 -13.69
N ILE A 49 9.22 15.92 -13.66
CA ILE A 49 9.82 17.22 -13.35
C ILE A 49 10.50 17.22 -11.97
N TYR A 50 9.81 16.81 -10.90
CA TYR A 50 10.41 16.87 -9.57
C TYR A 50 11.54 15.84 -9.39
N THR A 51 11.46 14.69 -10.07
CA THR A 51 12.50 13.66 -10.00
C THR A 51 13.78 14.12 -10.71
N PHE A 52 13.65 14.76 -11.88
CA PHE A 52 14.79 15.32 -12.60
C PHE A 52 15.40 16.54 -11.90
N ALA A 53 14.57 17.44 -11.37
CA ALA A 53 15.05 18.68 -10.75
C ALA A 53 15.69 18.45 -9.36
N GLY A 54 15.11 17.58 -8.55
CA GLY A 54 15.56 17.36 -7.17
C GLY A 54 16.37 16.09 -6.94
N GLY A 55 16.47 15.21 -7.94
CA GLY A 55 17.13 13.91 -7.82
C GLY A 55 16.56 13.06 -6.68
N ILE A 56 17.42 12.22 -6.07
CA ILE A 56 17.01 11.32 -4.98
C ILE A 56 16.45 12.05 -3.76
N ARG A 57 16.88 13.30 -3.51
CA ARG A 57 16.41 14.07 -2.36
C ARG A 57 14.93 14.41 -2.48
N ALA A 58 14.48 14.86 -3.66
CA ALA A 58 13.06 15.14 -3.89
C ALA A 58 12.21 13.87 -3.75
N VAL A 59 12.69 12.74 -4.28
CA VAL A 59 12.00 11.45 -4.19
C VAL A 59 11.79 11.02 -2.73
N ILE A 60 12.82 11.15 -1.88
CA ILE A 60 12.70 10.82 -0.46
C ILE A 60 11.62 11.67 0.22
N TRP A 61 11.56 12.97 -0.09
CA TRP A 61 10.54 13.85 0.48
C TRP A 61 9.14 13.51 -0.02
N THR A 62 8.97 13.19 -1.31
CA THR A 62 7.67 12.79 -1.88
C THR A 62 7.18 11.45 -1.35
N ASP A 63 8.07 10.57 -0.90
CA ASP A 63 7.70 9.31 -0.25
C ASP A 63 7.39 9.49 1.24
N PHE A 64 8.07 10.43 1.92
CA PHE A 64 7.93 10.65 3.35
C PHE A 64 6.63 11.38 3.75
N PHE A 65 6.30 12.48 3.05
CA PHE A 65 5.16 13.33 3.45
C PHE A 65 3.80 12.64 3.37
N PRO A 66 3.47 11.85 2.31
CA PRO A 66 2.21 11.14 2.25
C PRO A 66 2.05 10.16 3.40
N VAL A 67 3.08 9.37 3.73
CA VAL A 67 3.03 8.41 4.84
C VAL A 67 2.71 9.13 6.15
N ARG A 68 3.40 10.24 6.42
CA ARG A 68 3.12 11.06 7.62
C ARG A 68 1.69 11.60 7.61
N GLY A 69 1.22 12.12 6.48
CA GLY A 69 -0.15 12.63 6.32
C GLY A 69 -1.20 11.55 6.56
N TYR A 70 -1.01 10.36 5.98
CA TYR A 70 -1.89 9.20 6.19
C TYR A 70 -1.91 8.75 7.65
N MET A 71 -0.76 8.70 8.33
CA MET A 71 -0.71 8.30 9.75
C MET A 71 -1.46 9.31 10.64
N VAL A 72 -1.27 10.61 10.41
CA VAL A 72 -1.98 11.65 11.16
C VAL A 72 -3.48 11.62 10.86
N GLY A 73 -3.86 11.52 9.58
CA GLY A 73 -5.25 11.41 9.16
C GLY A 73 -5.94 10.18 9.75
N ALA A 74 -5.26 9.03 9.77
CA ALA A 74 -5.75 7.81 10.40
C ALA A 74 -5.93 7.98 11.91
N ALA A 75 -4.98 8.61 12.62
CA ALA A 75 -5.10 8.86 14.05
C ALA A 75 -6.27 9.80 14.39
N ILE A 76 -6.46 10.86 13.60
CA ILE A 76 -7.59 11.79 13.75
C ILE A 76 -8.91 11.06 13.48
N ALA A 77 -9.01 10.34 12.35
CA ALA A 77 -10.21 9.60 11.98
C ALA A 77 -10.58 8.56 13.06
N PHE A 78 -9.58 7.85 13.59
CA PHE A 78 -9.76 6.91 14.71
C PHE A 78 -10.30 7.59 15.96
N GLY A 79 -9.73 8.74 16.33
CA GLY A 79 -10.20 9.53 17.48
C GLY A 79 -11.63 10.05 17.31
N ILE A 80 -11.99 10.51 16.12
CA ILE A 80 -13.37 10.93 15.82
C ILE A 80 -14.32 9.72 15.93
N LEU A 81 -13.95 8.59 15.33
CA LEU A 81 -14.78 7.40 15.28
C LEU A 81 -15.10 6.86 16.68
N ILE A 82 -14.12 6.83 17.59
CA ILE A 82 -14.34 6.41 18.98
C ILE A 82 -15.33 7.35 19.69
N ASN A 83 -15.21 8.66 19.47
CA ASN A 83 -16.09 9.64 20.10
C ASN A 83 -17.50 9.66 19.51
N SER A 84 -17.68 9.19 18.26
CA SER A 84 -18.99 9.08 17.62
C SER A 84 -19.80 7.85 18.06
N ILE A 85 -19.19 6.91 18.79
CA ILE A 85 -19.87 5.69 19.26
C ILE A 85 -20.30 5.91 20.72
N GLU A 86 -21.60 5.80 20.98
CA GLU A 86 -22.14 5.84 22.34
C GLU A 86 -21.57 4.66 23.16
N GLY A 87 -20.84 4.97 24.24
CA GLY A 87 -20.09 3.98 25.03
C GLY A 87 -18.59 3.90 24.74
N GLY A 88 -18.09 4.66 23.76
CA GLY A 88 -16.66 4.85 23.49
C GLY A 88 -15.91 3.54 23.19
N TRP A 89 -14.64 3.46 23.61
CA TRP A 89 -13.78 2.30 23.33
C TRP A 89 -14.34 0.98 23.89
N GLY A 90 -14.99 1.01 25.06
CA GLY A 90 -15.57 -0.19 25.67
C GLY A 90 -16.64 -0.83 24.77
N ALA A 91 -17.59 -0.03 24.30
CA ALA A 91 -18.63 -0.48 23.37
C ALA A 91 -18.05 -0.96 22.03
N VAL A 92 -16.99 -0.32 21.53
CA VAL A 92 -16.28 -0.77 20.32
C VAL A 92 -15.70 -2.16 20.51
N THR A 93 -14.99 -2.40 21.60
CA THR A 93 -14.37 -3.71 21.85
C THR A 93 -15.39 -4.80 22.10
N GLU A 94 -16.47 -4.50 22.83
CA GLU A 94 -17.55 -5.45 23.09
C GLU A 94 -18.28 -5.82 21.79
N LEU A 95 -18.65 -4.83 20.98
CA LEU A 95 -19.27 -5.06 19.67
C LEU A 95 -18.35 -5.84 18.73
N ALA A 96 -17.04 -5.55 18.75
CA ALA A 96 -16.10 -6.20 17.87
C ALA A 96 -15.82 -7.65 18.27
N HIS A 97 -15.84 -7.97 19.56
CA HIS A 97 -15.77 -9.34 20.08
C HIS A 97 -17.09 -10.10 19.92
N ALA A 98 -18.23 -9.42 20.01
CA ALA A 98 -19.55 -10.01 19.80
C ALA A 98 -19.89 -10.23 18.32
N ALA A 99 -19.19 -9.56 17.40
CA ALA A 99 -19.36 -9.75 15.98
C ALA A 99 -18.84 -11.13 15.53
N ASP A 100 -19.55 -11.74 14.56
CA ASP A 100 -19.14 -13.01 13.96
C ASP A 100 -17.68 -12.98 13.52
N GLY A 101 -16.89 -13.89 14.08
CA GLY A 101 -15.47 -14.07 13.76
C GLY A 101 -14.47 -13.34 14.65
N ASP A 102 -14.93 -12.56 15.65
CA ASP A 102 -14.10 -11.71 16.52
C ASP A 102 -13.24 -10.75 15.70
N LYS A 103 -13.78 -9.57 15.36
CA LYS A 103 -13.16 -8.63 14.41
C LYS A 103 -11.81 -8.06 14.90
N LEU A 104 -11.50 -8.19 16.19
CA LEU A 104 -10.22 -7.77 16.76
C LEU A 104 -9.18 -8.90 16.80
N ARG A 105 -9.54 -10.12 16.38
CA ARG A 105 -8.62 -11.24 16.33
C ARG A 105 -7.57 -11.01 15.23
N ILE A 106 -6.33 -10.82 15.65
CA ILE A 106 -5.21 -10.50 14.75
C ILE A 106 -4.70 -11.75 14.02
N PHE A 107 -4.71 -12.90 14.69
CA PHE A 107 -4.17 -14.15 14.14
C PHE A 107 -5.22 -15.25 14.10
N HIS A 108 -5.47 -15.77 12.91
CA HIS A 108 -6.31 -16.95 12.66
C HIS A 108 -5.38 -18.11 12.26
N PHE A 109 -5.10 -19.03 13.18
CA PHE A 109 -4.19 -20.16 12.96
C PHE A 109 -4.87 -21.41 12.40
N ASP A 110 -6.16 -21.32 12.08
CA ASP A 110 -6.92 -22.40 11.47
C ASP A 110 -6.29 -22.84 10.13
N PHE A 111 -6.50 -24.09 9.73
CA PHE A 111 -6.01 -24.63 8.45
C PHE A 111 -7.10 -24.65 7.36
N ASP A 112 -8.17 -23.89 7.57
CA ASP A 112 -9.25 -23.75 6.62
C ASP A 112 -8.79 -22.94 5.40
N LEU A 113 -8.71 -23.57 4.23
CA LEU A 113 -8.28 -22.93 2.98
C LEU A 113 -9.35 -21.98 2.38
N THR A 114 -10.55 -21.94 2.96
CA THR A 114 -11.65 -21.08 2.51
C THR A 114 -11.77 -19.74 3.25
N GLY A 115 -11.02 -19.53 4.35
CA GLY A 115 -11.02 -18.26 5.06
C GLY A 115 -10.19 -17.17 4.37
N THR A 116 -10.60 -15.90 4.49
CA THR A 116 -9.95 -14.76 3.81
C THR A 116 -8.74 -14.20 4.59
N TYR A 117 -8.59 -14.52 5.87
CA TYR A 117 -7.60 -13.88 6.77
C TYR A 117 -6.79 -14.88 7.61
N LEU A 118 -6.36 -16.00 7.04
CA LEU A 118 -5.55 -16.98 7.78
C LEU A 118 -4.09 -16.58 7.86
N PHE A 119 -3.50 -16.83 9.02
CA PHE A 119 -2.07 -16.65 9.28
C PHE A 119 -1.22 -17.38 8.24
N TRP A 120 -1.58 -18.63 7.91
CA TRP A 120 -0.82 -19.46 6.96
C TRP A 120 -0.92 -18.94 5.52
N ALA A 121 -2.09 -18.47 5.10
CA ALA A 121 -2.28 -17.85 3.79
C ALA A 121 -1.45 -16.56 3.68
N GLY A 122 -1.45 -15.73 4.73
CA GLY A 122 -0.63 -14.53 4.81
C GLY A 122 0.87 -14.82 4.82
N LEU A 123 1.32 -15.82 5.58
CA LEU A 123 2.73 -16.23 5.66
C LEU A 123 3.24 -16.74 4.31
N MET A 124 2.49 -17.64 3.65
CA MET A 124 2.87 -18.15 2.34
C MET A 124 2.79 -17.08 1.26
N GLY A 125 1.71 -16.30 1.22
CA GLY A 125 1.54 -15.22 0.25
C GLY A 125 2.62 -14.13 0.41
N GLY A 126 2.89 -13.71 1.65
CA GLY A 126 3.97 -12.79 1.98
C GLY A 126 5.34 -13.34 1.62
N GLY A 127 5.59 -14.63 1.88
CA GLY A 127 6.82 -15.31 1.50
C GLY A 127 7.03 -15.34 -0.02
N VAL A 128 5.99 -15.68 -0.79
CA VAL A 128 6.05 -15.65 -2.26
C VAL A 128 6.29 -14.23 -2.78
N LEU A 129 5.63 -13.22 -2.22
CA LEU A 129 5.88 -11.82 -2.58
C LEU A 129 7.31 -11.39 -2.26
N ALA A 130 7.83 -11.73 -1.08
CA ALA A 130 9.20 -11.42 -0.67
C ALA A 130 10.24 -12.10 -1.57
N ILE A 131 10.01 -13.35 -1.97
CA ILE A 131 10.85 -14.06 -2.94
C ILE A 131 10.73 -13.41 -4.33
N GLY A 132 9.55 -12.95 -4.72
CA GLY A 132 9.36 -12.23 -5.98
C GLY A 132 10.11 -10.89 -6.02
N THR A 133 10.10 -10.13 -4.93
CA THR A 133 10.75 -8.81 -4.86
C THR A 133 12.26 -8.89 -4.64
N HIS A 134 12.73 -9.84 -3.82
CA HIS A 134 14.15 -9.93 -3.44
C HIS A 134 14.89 -11.12 -4.06
N GLY A 135 14.19 -12.15 -4.54
CA GLY A 135 14.82 -13.33 -5.15
C GLY A 135 15.30 -13.11 -6.59
N VAL A 136 14.78 -12.10 -7.28
CA VAL A 136 15.25 -11.69 -8.63
C VAL A 136 16.24 -10.53 -8.56
N ASP A 137 16.38 -9.91 -7.38
CA ASP A 137 17.25 -8.75 -7.18
C ASP A 137 18.71 -9.21 -7.10
N GLN A 138 19.41 -9.19 -8.23
CA GLN A 138 20.82 -9.57 -8.35
C GLN A 138 21.76 -8.70 -7.50
N LEU A 139 21.26 -7.63 -6.86
CA LEU A 139 22.04 -6.76 -5.98
C LEU A 139 22.45 -7.42 -4.66
N MET A 140 21.76 -8.48 -4.22
CA MET A 140 22.17 -9.22 -3.01
C MET A 140 23.46 -10.05 -3.23
N VAL A 141 23.82 -10.36 -4.49
CA VAL A 141 25.02 -11.15 -4.82
C VAL A 141 26.29 -10.30 -4.92
N SER A 142 26.18 -8.98 -4.98
CA SER A 142 27.32 -8.05 -5.06
C SER A 142 27.81 -7.53 -3.70
N VAL A 143 27.26 -8.07 -2.59
CA VAL A 143 27.61 -7.67 -1.20
C VAL A 143 28.11 -8.86 -0.36
N ILE A 144 28.40 -10.02 -0.96
CA ILE A 144 29.24 -11.08 -0.36
C ILE A 144 30.43 -11.29 -1.29
#